data_AF-A0A851E4R9-F1
#
_entry.id   AF-A0A851E4R9-F1
#
_cell.length_a   1.000
_cell.length_b   1.000
_cell.length_c   1.000
_cell.angle_alpha   90.00
_cell.angle_beta   90.00
_cell.angle_gamma   90.00
#
_symmetry.space_group_name_H-M   'P 1'
#
loop_
_entity.id
_entity.type
_entity.pdbx_description
1 polymer ?
#
loop_
_entity_poly.entity_id
_entity_poly.type
_entity_poly.pdbx_seq_one_letter_code
_entity_poly.pdbx_strand_id
1 'polypeptide(L)'
;LLQNILKRTRPGSEEEVQATQAYDALEKLIKDCNENVQRMKSTEELIYLSQKIEFECKIFPLISQSRRLVKRGELTALDFNNLSPKWKVTTRPIYLHLFNDCLLLSRPKE
;
A
#
# COMPACT_ATOMS: atom_id res chain seq x y z
N LEU A 1 23.74 0.02 -19.18
CA LEU A 1 24.18 0.13 -20.59
C LEU A 1 24.03 1.57 -21.11
N LEU A 2 22.81 2.12 -21.25
CA LEU A 2 22.60 3.49 -21.77
C LEU A 2 23.33 4.59 -20.97
N GLN A 3 23.35 4.49 -19.64
CA GLN A 3 24.12 5.41 -18.80
C GLN A 3 25.64 5.40 -19.14
N ASN A 4 26.18 4.26 -19.59
CA ASN A 4 27.58 4.15 -20.00
C ASN A 4 27.81 4.71 -21.40
N ILE A 5 26.82 4.63 -22.28
CA ILE A 5 26.85 5.24 -23.61
C ILE A 5 26.84 6.76 -23.45
N LEU A 6 25.91 7.30 -22.66
CA LEU A 6 25.83 8.74 -22.36
C LEU A 6 27.11 9.30 -21.73
N LYS A 7 27.73 8.57 -20.79
CA LYS A 7 29.03 8.98 -20.20
C LYS A 7 30.19 9.03 -21.20
N ARG A 8 30.03 8.45 -22.40
CA ARG A 8 31.07 8.36 -23.44
C ARG A 8 30.77 9.22 -24.66
N THR A 9 29.60 9.85 -24.75
CA THR A 9 29.29 10.80 -25.83
C THR A 9 30.05 12.10 -25.62
N ARG A 10 30.32 12.82 -26.71
CA ARG A 10 31.00 14.11 -26.64
C ARG A 10 30.01 15.18 -26.15
N PRO A 11 30.38 16.03 -25.19
CA PRO A 11 29.51 17.10 -24.73
C PRO A 11 29.08 18.03 -25.87
N GLY A 12 27.79 18.37 -25.92
CA GLY A 12 27.16 19.20 -26.94
C GLY A 12 26.92 18.50 -28.28
N SER A 13 27.19 17.19 -28.39
CA SER A 13 27.00 16.46 -29.64
C SER A 13 25.57 15.97 -29.81
N GLU A 14 25.17 15.70 -31.06
CA GLU A 14 23.83 15.15 -31.34
C GLU A 14 23.65 13.77 -30.68
N GLU A 15 24.73 12.98 -30.61
CA GLU A 15 24.73 11.69 -29.93
C GLU A 15 24.50 11.82 -28.42
N GLU A 16 25.02 12.86 -27.76
CA GLU A 16 24.73 13.12 -26.34
C GLU A 16 23.24 13.42 -26.14
N VAL A 17 22.65 14.27 -26.99
CA VAL A 17 21.23 14.61 -26.92
C VAL A 17 20.37 13.36 -27.08
N GLN A 18 20.64 12.55 -28.11
CA GLN A 18 19.91 11.30 -28.35
C GLN A 18 20.10 10.29 -27.23
N ALA A 19 21.33 10.14 -26.71
CA ALA A 19 21.61 9.22 -25.59
C ALA A 19 20.91 9.65 -24.30
N THR A 20 20.81 10.96 -24.05
CA THR A 20 20.07 11.53 -22.91
C THR A 20 18.59 11.23 -23.03
N GLN A 21 17.98 11.52 -24.19
CA GLN A 21 16.57 11.23 -24.44
C GLN A 21 16.24 9.74 -24.28
N ALA A 22 17.10 8.86 -24.80
CA ALA A 22 16.93 7.42 -24.66
C ALA A 22 17.07 6.96 -23.20
N TYR A 23 18.02 7.54 -22.45
CA TYR A 23 18.19 7.25 -21.02
C TYR A 23 16.96 7.68 -20.22
N ASP A 24 16.46 8.90 -20.41
CA ASP A 24 15.30 9.44 -19.69
C ASP A 24 14.03 8.65 -20.00
N ALA A 25 13.82 8.28 -21.27
CA ALA A 25 12.70 7.44 -21.68
C ALA A 25 12.75 6.05 -21.02
N LEU A 26 13.93 5.44 -20.94
CA LEU A 26 14.11 4.16 -20.26
C LEU A 26 13.90 4.29 -18.75
N GLU A 27 14.43 5.34 -18.11
CA GLU A 27 14.25 5.57 -16.68
C GLU A 27 12.77 5.72 -16.32
N LYS A 28 12.03 6.49 -17.12
CA LYS A 28 10.58 6.62 -16.97
C LYS A 28 9.87 5.26 -17.12
N LEU A 29 10.21 4.48 -18.13
CA LEU A 29 9.61 3.16 -18.35
C LEU A 29 9.85 2.21 -17.17
N ILE A 30 11.09 2.18 -16.66
CA ILE A 30 11.44 1.36 -15.50
C ILE A 30 10.65 1.80 -14.27
N LYS A 31 10.55 3.12 -14.03
CA LYS A 31 9.77 3.68 -12.93
C LYS A 31 8.30 3.28 -13.03
N ASP A 32 7.67 3.49 -14.18
CA ASP A 32 6.26 3.17 -14.42
C ASP A 32 6.00 1.66 -14.25
N CYS A 33 6.92 0.81 -14.72
CA CYS A 33 6.83 -0.64 -14.54
C CYS A 33 6.89 -1.03 -13.06
N ASN A 34 7.86 -0.48 -12.32
CA ASN A 34 8.00 -0.74 -10.88
C ASN A 34 6.77 -0.28 -10.10
N GLU A 35 6.23 0.90 -10.40
CA GLU A 35 5.01 1.42 -9.78
C GLU A 35 3.80 0.52 -10.07
N ASN A 36 3.69 0.01 -11.29
CA ASN A 36 2.62 -0.91 -11.67
C ASN A 36 2.73 -2.26 -10.96
N VAL A 37 3.93 -2.82 -10.81
CA VAL A 37 4.15 -4.05 -10.04
C VAL A 37 3.73 -3.85 -8.58
N GLN A 38 4.07 -2.72 -7.97
CA GLN A 38 3.67 -2.43 -6.58
C GLN A 38 2.16 -2.25 -6.44
N ARG A 39 1.51 -1.57 -7.39
CA ARG A 39 0.04 -1.44 -7.48
C ARG A 39 -0.64 -2.80 -7.61
N MET A 40 -0.10 -3.69 -8.44
CA MET A 40 -0.65 -5.02 -8.65
C MET A 40 -0.57 -5.87 -7.38
N LYS A 41 0.61 -5.90 -6.73
CA LYS A 41 0.79 -6.59 -5.43
C LYS A 41 -0.18 -6.08 -4.37
N SER A 42 -0.33 -4.75 -4.26
CA SER A 42 -1.28 -4.13 -3.32
C SER A 42 -2.72 -4.56 -3.62
N THR A 43 -3.10 -4.63 -4.90
CA THR A 43 -4.43 -5.06 -5.33
C THR A 43 -4.68 -6.54 -5.01
N GLU A 44 -3.69 -7.41 -5.25
CA GLU A 44 -3.75 -8.84 -4.91
C GLU A 44 -3.94 -9.05 -3.40
N GLU A 45 -3.22 -8.30 -2.56
CA GLU A 45 -3.39 -8.34 -1.10
C GLU A 45 -4.81 -7.94 -0.68
N LEU A 46 -5.42 -6.94 -1.34
CA LEU A 46 -6.80 -6.51 -1.06
C LEU A 46 -7.82 -7.56 -1.50
N ILE A 47 -7.61 -8.22 -2.64
CA ILE A 47 -8.45 -9.34 -3.10
C ILE A 47 -8.39 -10.48 -2.09
N TYR A 48 -7.18 -10.88 -1.69
CA TYR A 48 -7.01 -11.92 -0.68
C TYR A 48 -7.70 -11.56 0.65
N LEU A 49 -7.60 -10.31 1.08
CA LEU A 49 -8.24 -9.84 2.29
C LEU A 49 -9.78 -9.83 2.17
N SER A 50 -10.33 -9.46 1.02
CA SER A 50 -11.79 -9.46 0.78
C SER A 50 -12.42 -10.85 0.91
N GLN A 51 -11.64 -11.91 0.66
CA GLN A 51 -12.09 -13.29 0.81
C GLN A 51 -12.10 -13.75 2.27
N LYS A 52 -11.47 -13.00 3.18
CA LYS A 52 -11.29 -13.34 4.59
C LYS A 52 -12.07 -12.47 5.57
N ILE A 53 -12.60 -11.34 5.11
CA ILE A 53 -13.29 -10.37 5.95
C ILE A 53 -14.75 -10.29 5.53
N GLU A 54 -15.62 -10.36 6.53
CA GLU A 54 -17.04 -10.04 6.40
C GLU A 54 -17.27 -8.63 6.98
N PHE A 55 -17.86 -7.74 6.18
CA PHE A 55 -18.12 -6.37 6.60
C PHE A 55 -19.54 -6.25 7.16
N GLU A 56 -19.66 -5.70 8.37
CA GLU A 56 -20.98 -5.37 8.97
C GLU A 56 -21.72 -4.28 8.17
N CYS A 57 -20.99 -3.39 7.49
CA CYS A 57 -21.57 -2.36 6.65
C CYS A 57 -21.98 -2.90 5.27
N LYS A 58 -23.10 -2.41 4.75
CA LYS A 58 -23.69 -2.90 3.48
C LYS A 58 -22.79 -2.73 2.26
N ILE A 59 -21.95 -1.68 2.22
CA ILE A 59 -21.10 -1.39 1.05
C ILE A 59 -19.79 -0.76 1.54
N PHE A 60 -18.72 -1.56 1.61
CA PHE A 60 -17.36 -1.05 1.71
C PHE A 60 -16.53 -1.60 0.55
N PRO A 61 -16.15 -0.76 -0.44
CA PRO A 61 -15.31 -1.21 -1.54
C PRO A 61 -13.87 -1.36 -1.06
N LEU A 62 -13.53 -2.54 -0.52
CA LEU A 62 -12.19 -2.82 -0.01
C LEU A 62 -11.12 -2.71 -1.12
N ILE A 63 -11.42 -3.23 -2.30
CA ILE A 63 -10.49 -3.27 -3.44
C ILE A 63 -10.47 -1.90 -4.12
N SER A 64 -9.30 -1.25 -4.12
CA SER A 64 -9.03 -0.01 -4.83
C SER A 64 -7.57 0.01 -5.28
N GLN A 65 -7.29 0.49 -6.49
CA GLN A 65 -5.92 0.56 -7.01
C GLN A 65 -5.03 1.57 -6.30
N SER A 66 -5.62 2.56 -5.60
CA SER A 66 -4.87 3.57 -4.83
C SER A 66 -4.63 3.13 -3.38
N ARG A 67 -5.29 2.07 -2.92
CA ARG A 67 -5.24 1.62 -1.53
C ARG A 67 -4.02 0.73 -1.31
N ARG A 68 -3.24 1.05 -0.28
CA ARG A 68 -2.00 0.34 0.09
C ARG A 68 -2.02 0.02 1.57
N LEU A 69 -1.71 -1.23 1.92
CA LEU A 69 -1.55 -1.64 3.31
C LEU A 69 -0.25 -1.08 3.87
N VAL A 70 -0.35 -0.25 4.90
CA VAL A 70 0.79 0.37 5.58
C VAL A 70 1.26 -0.49 6.75
N LYS A 71 0.32 -1.03 7.52
CA LYS A 71 0.62 -1.88 8.68
C LYS A 71 -0.55 -2.79 9.01
N ARG A 72 -0.26 -3.97 9.57
CA ARG A 72 -1.27 -4.87 10.12
C ARG A 72 -0.78 -5.57 11.39
N GLY A 73 -1.70 -6.00 12.24
CA GLY A 73 -1.35 -6.80 13.41
C GLY A 73 -2.47 -6.91 14.44
N GLU A 74 -2.28 -7.82 15.38
CA GLU A 74 -3.13 -7.98 16.55
C GLU A 74 -2.95 -6.81 17.52
N LEU A 75 -4.07 -6.33 18.06
CA LEU A 75 -4.14 -5.28 19.06
C LEU A 75 -5.14 -5.69 20.15
N THR A 76 -5.06 -4.98 21.27
CA THR A 76 -6.04 -5.09 22.36
C THR A 76 -6.81 -3.78 22.43
N ALA A 77 -8.11 -3.81 22.13
CA ALA A 77 -8.98 -2.67 22.31
C ALA A 77 -9.35 -2.54 23.79
N LEU A 78 -9.23 -1.33 24.32
CA LEU A 78 -9.68 -0.96 25.65
C LEU A 78 -11.06 -0.33 25.52
N ASP A 79 -12.04 -0.86 26.24
CA ASP A 79 -13.39 -0.32 26.29
C ASP A 79 -13.61 0.41 27.61
N PHE A 80 -13.97 1.69 27.49
CA PHE A 80 -14.19 2.62 28.59
C PHE A 80 -15.67 3.00 28.74
N ASN A 81 -16.58 2.46 27.91
CA ASN A 81 -18.00 2.86 27.96
C ASN A 81 -18.72 2.39 29.24
N ASN A 82 -18.19 1.37 29.91
CA ASN A 82 -18.71 0.89 31.18
C ASN A 82 -17.91 1.49 32.35
N LEU A 83 -18.00 2.80 32.54
CA LEU A 83 -17.55 3.48 33.76
C LEU A 83 -18.48 3.12 34.93
N SER A 84 -18.47 1.83 35.32
CA SER A 84 -18.99 1.41 36.60
C SER A 84 -18.12 2.03 37.72
N PRO A 85 -18.66 2.26 38.94
CA PRO A 85 -17.91 2.89 40.04
C PRO A 85 -16.64 2.12 40.46
N LYS A 86 -16.42 0.92 39.92
CA LYS A 86 -15.15 0.20 39.94
C LYS A 86 -14.51 0.39 38.57
N TRP A 87 -13.46 1.19 38.48
CA TRP A 87 -12.68 1.56 37.29
C TRP A 87 -12.08 0.35 36.52
N LYS A 88 -12.93 -0.55 36.02
CA LYS A 88 -12.52 -1.78 35.33
C LYS A 88 -12.55 -1.54 33.83
N VAL A 89 -11.36 -1.33 33.27
CA VAL A 89 -11.15 -1.32 31.82
C VAL A 89 -11.34 -2.74 31.30
N THR A 90 -12.31 -2.93 30.41
CA THR A 90 -12.49 -4.22 29.71
C THR A 90 -11.63 -4.24 28.46
N THR A 91 -10.92 -5.35 28.23
CA THR A 91 -10.02 -5.52 27.08
C THR A 91 -10.55 -6.58 26.13
N ARG A 92 -10.48 -6.34 24.82
CA ARG A 92 -10.85 -7.33 23.81
C ARG A 92 -9.82 -7.41 22.67
N PRO A 93 -9.47 -8.62 22.20
CA PRO A 93 -8.57 -8.77 21.07
C PRO A 93 -9.24 -8.27 19.79
N ILE A 94 -8.47 -7.56 18.97
CA ILE A 94 -8.88 -7.07 17.65
C ILE A 94 -7.70 -7.21 16.69
N TYR A 95 -7.98 -7.20 15.38
CA TYR A 95 -6.96 -7.16 14.36
C TYR A 95 -7.07 -5.86 13.55
N LEU A 96 -5.94 -5.20 13.33
CA LEU A 96 -5.85 -3.93 12.63
C LEU A 96 -5.29 -4.14 11.22
N HIS A 97 -5.93 -3.49 10.24
CA HIS A 97 -5.38 -3.26 8.90
C HIS A 97 -5.38 -1.75 8.64
N LEU A 98 -4.21 -1.13 8.71
CA LEU A 98 -4.02 0.29 8.40
C LEU A 98 -3.68 0.44 6.92
N PHE A 99 -4.55 1.11 6.19
CA PHE A 99 -4.31 1.55 4.83
C PHE A 99 -3.93 3.04 4.81
N ASN A 100 -3.49 3.51 3.64
CA ASN A 100 -3.18 4.92 3.42
C ASN A 100 -4.42 5.85 3.44
N ASP A 101 -5.62 5.32 3.22
CA ASP A 101 -6.86 6.10 3.11
C ASP A 101 -7.95 5.68 4.11
N CYS A 102 -7.77 4.55 4.81
CA CYS A 102 -8.73 4.05 5.79
C CYS A 102 -8.08 3.12 6.81
N LEU A 103 -8.81 2.83 7.88
CA LEU A 103 -8.45 1.90 8.93
C LEU A 103 -9.56 0.87 9.08
N LEU A 104 -9.21 -0.41 9.03
CA LEU A 104 -10.12 -1.51 9.31
C LEU A 104 -9.77 -2.17 10.64
N LEU A 105 -10.79 -2.36 11.47
CA LEU A 105 -10.72 -3.13 12.69
C LEU A 105 -11.62 -4.34 12.51
N SER A 106 -11.07 -5.53 12.70
CA SER A 106 -11.81 -6.79 12.64
C SER A 106 -11.70 -7.57 13.95
N ARG A 107 -12.65 -8.47 14.15
CA ARG A 107 -12.66 -9.45 15.23
C ARG A 107 -12.72 -10.85 14.61
N PRO A 108 -12.20 -11.88 15.29
CA PRO A 108 -12.48 -13.25 14.92
C PRO A 108 -13.99 -13.47 14.84
N LYS A 109 -14.43 -14.26 13.85
CA LYS A 109 -15.83 -14.69 13.78
C LYS A 109 -16.10 -15.62 14.97
N GLU A 110 -17.13 -15.31 15.75
CA GLU A 110 -17.63 -16.18 16.84
C GLU A 110 -18.24 -17.47 16.28
#